data_AF-A0A3C1KGV8-F1
#
_entry.id   AF-A0A3C1KGV8-F1
#
_cell.length_a   1.000
_cell.length_b   1.000
_cell.length_c   1.000
_cell.angle_alpha   90.00
_cell.angle_beta   90.00
_cell.angle_gamma   90.00
#
_symmetry.space_group_name_H-M   'P 1'
#
loop_
_entity.id
_entity.type
_entity.pdbx_description
1 polymer ?
#
loop_
_entity_poly.entity_id
_entity_poly.type
_entity_poly.pdbx_seq_one_letter_code
_entity_poly.pdbx_strand_id
1 'polypeptide(L)'
;MNHARIAAEALRYRLDLVRGPLVNLTDWDIETMAGMSVAAADPNVDGAIRRIATAWVRAGLPEEGLCKPWACPEARALFEANPHLVDALDDIVRVATRSQAA
;
A
#
# COMPACT_ATOMS: atom_id res chain seq x y z
N MET A 1 -7.81 0.48 12.88
CA MET A 1 -6.92 0.37 11.70
C MET A 1 -7.45 -0.72 10.77
N ASN A 2 -7.90 -0.39 9.56
CA ASN A 2 -8.44 -1.38 8.61
C ASN A 2 -7.34 -1.86 7.67
N HIS A 3 -6.78 -3.06 7.91
CA HIS A 3 -5.64 -3.59 7.15
C HIS A 3 -5.94 -3.76 5.66
N ALA A 4 -7.14 -4.23 5.31
CA ALA A 4 -7.54 -4.38 3.90
C ALA A 4 -7.59 -3.02 3.20
N ARG A 5 -8.12 -1.99 3.86
CA ARG A 5 -8.12 -0.63 3.29
C ARG A 5 -6.70 -0.06 3.18
N ILE A 6 -5.83 -0.27 4.16
CA ILE A 6 -4.43 0.18 4.10
C ILE A 6 -3.67 -0.53 2.97
N ALA A 7 -3.87 -1.83 2.81
CA ALA A 7 -3.30 -2.59 1.71
C ALA A 7 -3.81 -2.06 0.35
N ALA A 8 -5.10 -1.71 0.25
CA ALA A 8 -5.67 -1.12 -0.97
C ALA A 8 -5.02 0.23 -1.30
N GLU A 9 -4.87 1.12 -0.32
CA GLU A 9 -4.20 2.42 -0.54
C GLU A 9 -2.71 2.26 -0.87
N ALA A 10 -2.02 1.28 -0.25
CA ALA A 10 -0.65 0.93 -0.58
C ALA A 10 -0.50 0.46 -2.03
N LEU A 11 -1.40 -0.42 -2.49
CA LEU A 11 -1.42 -0.91 -3.87
C LEU A 11 -1.67 0.24 -4.85
N ARG A 12 -2.68 1.09 -4.59
CA ARG A 12 -2.97 2.28 -5.43
C ARG A 12 -1.75 3.18 -5.54
N TYR A 13 -1.22 3.58 -4.38
CA TYR A 13 -0.09 4.50 -4.31
C TYR A 13 1.14 3.95 -5.03
N ARG A 14 1.44 2.66 -4.87
CA ARG A 14 2.58 2.05 -5.54
C ARG A 14 2.38 1.95 -7.05
N LEU A 15 1.18 1.59 -7.50
CA LEU A 15 0.87 1.54 -8.92
C LEU A 15 0.99 2.93 -9.57
N ASP A 16 0.52 3.98 -8.91
CA ASP A 16 0.68 5.36 -9.37
C ASP A 16 2.16 5.80 -9.43
N LEU A 17 3.01 5.30 -8.52
CA LEU A 17 4.45 5.58 -8.55
C LEU A 17 5.19 4.86 -9.69
N VAL A 18 4.81 3.62 -10.02
CA VAL A 18 5.48 2.81 -11.05
C VAL A 18 4.96 3.14 -12.44
N ARG A 19 3.66 3.41 -12.56
CA ARG A 19 2.97 3.57 -13.84
C ARG A 19 2.87 5.05 -14.16
N GLY A 20 3.73 5.51 -15.06
CA GLY A 20 3.46 6.72 -15.84
C GLY A 20 2.13 6.58 -16.64
N PRO A 21 1.68 7.63 -17.35
CA PRO A 21 0.33 7.79 -17.93
C PRO A 21 -0.14 6.75 -18.97
N LEU A 22 0.55 5.63 -19.13
CA LEU A 22 0.38 4.64 -20.21
C LEU A 22 -0.30 3.34 -19.78
N VAL A 23 -0.69 3.16 -18.51
CA VAL A 23 -1.35 1.92 -18.05
C VAL A 23 -2.68 2.24 -17.38
N ASN A 24 -3.76 1.74 -17.97
CA ASN A 24 -5.11 1.88 -17.42
C ASN A 24 -5.24 1.04 -16.13
N LEU A 25 -5.59 1.70 -15.03
CA LEU A 25 -5.90 1.07 -13.72
C LEU A 25 -7.08 0.07 -13.80
N THR A 26 -7.83 0.06 -14.90
CA THR A 26 -9.03 -0.76 -15.12
C THR A 26 -8.78 -2.27 -15.08
N ASP A 27 -7.54 -2.72 -15.28
CA ASP A 27 -7.20 -4.15 -15.26
C ASP A 27 -6.96 -4.71 -13.85
N TRP A 28 -6.88 -3.85 -12.82
CA TRP A 28 -6.51 -4.25 -11.46
C TRP A 28 -7.68 -4.02 -10.49
N ASP A 29 -8.32 -5.10 -10.06
CA ASP A 29 -9.30 -5.04 -8.96
C ASP A 29 -8.59 -4.94 -7.60
N ILE A 30 -8.20 -3.71 -7.26
CA ILE A 30 -7.40 -3.40 -6.06
C ILE A 30 -8.10 -3.83 -4.76
N GLU A 31 -9.42 -3.67 -4.67
CA GLU A 31 -10.15 -4.01 -3.44
C GLU A 31 -10.12 -5.53 -3.22
N THR A 32 -10.35 -6.31 -4.28
CA THR A 32 -10.22 -7.77 -4.23
C THR A 32 -8.78 -8.19 -3.91
N MET A 33 -7.78 -7.60 -4.55
CA MET A 33 -6.37 -7.87 -4.27
C MET A 33 -5.98 -7.64 -2.81
N ALA A 34 -6.37 -6.48 -2.28
CA ALA A 34 -6.08 -6.11 -0.91
C ALA A 34 -6.77 -7.03 0.08
N GLY A 35 -8.05 -7.34 -0.18
CA GLY A 35 -8.83 -8.29 0.61
C GLY A 35 -8.18 -9.67 0.65
N MET A 36 -7.79 -10.22 -0.50
CA MET A 36 -7.14 -11.52 -0.60
C MET A 36 -5.77 -11.54 0.08
N SER A 37 -4.97 -10.48 -0.09
CA SER A 37 -3.63 -10.38 0.52
C SER A 37 -3.68 -10.39 2.04
N VAL A 38 -4.65 -9.69 2.63
CA VAL A 38 -4.84 -9.65 4.08
C VAL A 38 -5.47 -10.95 4.57
N ALA A 39 -6.44 -11.51 3.85
CA ALA A 39 -7.07 -12.78 4.20
C ALA A 39 -6.07 -13.97 4.18
N ALA A 40 -5.05 -13.90 3.33
CA ALA A 40 -3.96 -14.88 3.30
C ALA A 40 -3.10 -14.88 4.58
N ALA A 41 -3.23 -13.88 5.45
CA ALA A 41 -2.49 -13.73 6.71
C ALA A 41 -0.95 -13.86 6.51
N ASP A 42 -0.44 -13.37 5.37
CA ASP A 42 0.99 -13.41 5.07
C ASP A 42 1.73 -12.43 6.02
N PRO A 43 2.71 -12.90 6.81
CA PRO A 43 3.40 -12.06 7.79
C PRO A 43 4.16 -10.89 7.15
N ASN A 44 4.51 -10.97 5.86
CA ASN A 44 5.14 -9.88 5.15
C ASN A 44 4.15 -8.72 4.91
N VAL A 45 2.87 -9.03 4.63
CA VAL A 45 1.81 -8.02 4.47
C VAL A 45 1.57 -7.32 5.80
N ASP A 46 1.40 -8.07 6.88
CA ASP A 46 1.19 -7.49 8.21
C ASP A 46 2.40 -6.68 8.68
N GLY A 47 3.62 -7.16 8.41
CA GLY A 47 4.86 -6.45 8.68
C GLY A 47 5.00 -5.15 7.87
N ALA A 48 4.62 -5.17 6.60
CA ALA A 48 4.61 -3.99 5.74
C ALA A 48 3.58 -2.95 6.22
N ILE A 49 2.34 -3.36 6.50
CA ILE A 49 1.29 -2.48 7.04
C ILE A 49 1.76 -1.81 8.33
N ARG A 50 2.35 -2.59 9.26
CA ARG A 50 2.86 -2.05 10.52
C ARG A 50 3.99 -1.04 10.32
N ARG A 51 4.94 -1.32 9.41
CA ARG A 51 6.04 -0.39 9.07
C ARG A 51 5.49 0.93 8.52
N ILE A 52 4.57 0.86 7.57
CA ILE A 52 3.93 2.03 6.95
C ILE A 52 3.17 2.83 8.01
N ALA A 53 2.29 2.19 8.78
CA ALA A 53 1.50 2.87 9.81
C ALA A 53 2.39 3.53 10.88
N THR A 54 3.46 2.85 11.30
CA THR A 54 4.41 3.41 12.27
C THR A 54 5.12 4.64 11.73
N ALA A 55 5.60 4.59 10.49
CA ALA A 55 6.27 5.72 9.87
C ALA A 55 5.32 6.90 9.62
N TRP A 56 4.08 6.61 9.22
CA TRP A 56 3.00 7.59 9.03
C TRP A 56 2.74 8.40 10.29
N VAL A 57 2.51 7.72 11.42
CA VAL A 57 2.26 8.37 12.72
C VAL A 57 3.50 9.13 13.19
N ARG A 58 4.71 8.57 13.01
CA ARG A 58 5.97 9.26 13.37
C ARG A 58 6.21 10.52 12.57
N ALA A 59 5.72 10.60 11.34
CA ALA A 59 5.76 11.79 10.51
C ALA A 59 4.70 12.85 10.91
N GLY A 60 3.88 12.57 11.92
CA GLY A 60 2.83 13.48 12.38
C GLY A 60 1.58 13.49 11.50
N LEU A 61 1.44 12.51 10.59
CA LEU A 61 0.26 12.40 9.75
C LEU A 61 -0.91 11.78 10.53
N PRO A 62 -2.16 12.23 10.27
CA PRO A 62 -3.34 11.71 10.95
C PRO A 62 -3.54 10.23 10.63
N GLU A 63 -3.83 9.41 11.66
CA GLU A 63 -4.06 7.97 11.51
C GLU A 63 -5.23 7.66 10.57
N GLU A 64 -6.26 8.52 10.56
CA GLU A 64 -7.41 8.38 9.67
C GLU A 64 -7.01 8.52 8.19
N GLY A 65 -5.86 9.13 7.92
CA GLY A 65 -5.25 9.24 6.59
C GLY A 65 -4.77 7.91 6.03
N LEU A 66 -4.44 6.92 6.88
CA LEU A 66 -3.97 5.60 6.44
C LEU A 66 -5.03 4.85 5.60
N CYS A 67 -6.31 5.14 5.82
CA CYS A 67 -7.44 4.52 5.14
C CYS A 67 -8.05 5.40 4.03
N LYS A 68 -7.36 6.49 3.64
CA LYS A 68 -7.77 7.44 2.59
C LYS A 68 -6.70 7.45 1.49
N PRO A 69 -7.02 7.94 0.27
CA PRO A 69 -6.03 8.08 -0.80
C PRO A 69 -4.77 8.83 -0.40
N TRP A 70 -3.59 8.24 -0.66
CA TRP A 70 -2.27 8.80 -0.30
C TRP A 70 -1.72 9.79 -1.35
N ALA A 71 -2.60 10.46 -2.08
CA ALA A 71 -2.22 11.41 -3.14
C ALA A 71 -1.74 12.78 -2.62
N CYS A 72 -1.61 12.95 -1.29
CA CYS A 72 -1.19 14.22 -0.69
C CYS A 72 0.34 14.41 -0.69
N PRO A 73 0.84 15.65 -0.74
CA PRO A 73 2.28 15.95 -0.76
C PRO A 73 3.05 15.38 0.43
N GLU A 74 2.43 15.31 1.60
CA GLU A 74 3.07 14.85 2.84
C GLU A 74 3.28 13.33 2.83
N ALA A 75 2.32 12.57 2.31
CA ALA A 75 2.50 11.14 2.09
C ALA A 75 3.62 10.91 1.06
N ARG A 76 3.66 11.70 -0.03
CA ARG A 76 4.76 11.62 -1.00
C ARG A 76 6.12 11.89 -0.38
N ALA A 77 6.25 12.98 0.38
CA ALA A 77 7.49 13.32 1.08
C ALA A 77 7.93 12.21 2.06
N LEU A 78 6.97 11.57 2.75
CA LEU A 78 7.25 10.44 3.64
C LEU A 78 7.90 9.26 2.87
N PHE A 79 7.32 8.83 1.75
CA PHE A 79 7.85 7.70 0.98
C PHE A 79 9.15 8.05 0.25
N GLU A 80 9.30 9.28 -0.25
CA GLU A 80 10.56 9.76 -0.86
C GLU A 80 11.73 9.78 0.15
N ALA A 81 11.47 10.22 1.38
CA ALA A 81 12.48 10.27 2.43
C ALA A 81 12.82 8.90 3.03
N ASN A 82 12.00 7.88 2.79
CA ASN A 82 12.11 6.58 3.44
C ASN A 82 12.04 5.42 2.42
N PRO A 83 13.15 5.07 1.75
CA PRO A 83 13.18 4.02 0.72
C PRO A 83 12.67 2.65 1.21
N HIS A 84 12.91 2.31 2.47
CA HIS A 84 12.43 1.06 3.08
C HIS A 84 10.89 0.96 3.17
N LEU A 85 10.17 2.08 3.08
CA LEU A 85 8.71 2.08 2.96
C LEU A 85 8.27 1.70 1.54
N VAL A 86 9.07 2.01 0.51
CA VAL A 86 8.82 1.54 -0.85
C VAL A 86 9.00 0.02 -0.92
N ASP A 87 10.01 -0.53 -0.25
CA ASP A 87 10.16 -1.99 -0.12
C ASP A 87 8.93 -2.63 0.55
N ALA A 88 8.36 -1.97 1.57
CA ALA A 88 7.13 -2.43 2.22
C ALA A 88 5.91 -2.38 1.25
N LEU A 89 5.82 -1.39 0.37
CA LEU A 89 4.81 -1.36 -0.69
C LEU A 89 5.00 -2.55 -1.64
N ASP A 90 6.24 -2.83 -2.04
CA ASP A 90 6.57 -3.93 -2.96
C ASP A 90 6.28 -5.31 -2.35
N ASP A 91 6.43 -5.47 -1.03
CA ASP A 91 6.02 -6.68 -0.31
C ASP A 91 4.50 -6.93 -0.43
N ILE A 92 3.69 -5.87 -0.26
CA ILE A 92 2.23 -5.95 -0.41
C ILE A 92 1.85 -6.28 -1.86
N VAL A 93 2.46 -5.60 -2.85
CA VAL A 93 2.23 -5.87 -4.28
C VAL A 93 2.56 -7.32 -4.63
N ARG A 94 3.71 -7.83 -4.19
CA ARG A 94 4.16 -9.19 -4.49
C ARG A 94 3.19 -10.25 -3.95
N VAL A 95 2.67 -10.07 -2.74
CA VAL A 95 1.69 -10.99 -2.17
C VAL A 95 0.37 -10.87 -2.92
N ALA A 96 -0.10 -9.66 -3.18
CA ALA A 96 -1.34 -9.41 -3.90
C ALA A 96 -1.37 -10.04 -5.29
N THR A 97 -0.29 -9.89 -6.07
CA THR A 97 -0.18 -10.49 -7.40
C THR A 97 -0.12 -12.03 -7.33
N ARG A 98 0.55 -12.61 -6.32
CA ARG A 98 0.54 -14.07 -6.12
C ARG A 98 -0.85 -14.58 -5.75
N SER A 99 -1.57 -13.86 -4.88
CA SER A 99 -2.91 -14.24 -4.45
C SER A 99 -3.93 -14.17 -5.58
N GLN A 100 -3.78 -13.29 -6.57
CA GLN A 100 -4.64 -13.27 -7.76
C GLN A 100 -4.40 -14.46 -8.71
N ALA A 101 -3.19 -15.01 -8.74
CA ALA A 101 -2.81 -16.09 -9.64
C ALA A 101 -3.12 -17.49 -9.09
N ALA A 102 -3.50 -17.59 -7.81
CA ALA A 102 -3.81 -18.83 -7.08
C ALA A 102 -5.31 -19.10 -7.06
#